data_AF-A0A060XSH9-F1
#
_entry.id   AF-A0A060XSH9-F1
#
_cell.length_a   1.000
_cell.length_b   1.000
_cell.length_c   1.000
_cell.angle_alpha   90.00
_cell.angle_beta   90.00
_cell.angle_gamma   90.00
#
_symmetry.space_group_name_H-M   'P 1'
#
loop_
_entity.id
_entity.type
_entity.pdbx_description
1 polymer ?
#
loop_
_entity_poly.entity_id
_entity_poly.type
_entity_poly.pdbx_seq_one_letter_code
_entity_poly.pdbx_strand_id
1 'polypeptide(L)'
;MYFTFSYNNSLDDRFPSSPQEDLGSQRLSWGNLVQKLTVIKRINQRLADKDHRSWNSDTGSVTDMSMISESDSGLFYSPLEESVCAHTVKTIVESLSDATDTVLCCSKLVLPDPLLHNIGRELLHLAASEPCGLKGAIIDLCVEQGDQQGELCSVEQIAVDHNLVPTFHLTLVLRPEVGGLWPKVQRLFGGRKAVSPQRQSGRHTLRLSTGFRAIKRKLYSSGELLVEEC
;
A
#
# COMPACT_ATOMS: atom_id res chain seq x y z
N MET A 1 30.59 -38.37 -27.68
CA MET A 1 30.88 -37.28 -28.64
C MET A 1 30.60 -35.97 -27.92
N TYR A 2 31.67 -35.25 -27.60
CA TYR A 2 31.62 -33.95 -26.94
C TYR A 2 31.71 -32.89 -28.03
N PHE A 3 30.80 -31.91 -28.03
CA PHE A 3 30.95 -30.72 -28.85
C PHE A 3 31.24 -29.53 -27.93
N THR A 4 32.51 -29.15 -27.94
CA THR A 4 33.01 -27.88 -27.40
C THR A 4 32.89 -26.84 -28.50
N PHE A 5 32.31 -25.69 -28.22
CA PHE A 5 32.49 -24.49 -29.03
C PHE A 5 33.06 -23.39 -28.14
N SER A 6 34.34 -23.09 -28.35
CA SER A 6 35.00 -21.87 -27.92
C SER A 6 34.85 -20.84 -29.04
N TYR A 7 34.40 -19.64 -28.71
CA TYR A 7 34.69 -18.45 -29.50
C TYR A 7 35.04 -17.31 -28.56
N ASN A 8 36.33 -16.99 -28.52
CA ASN A 8 36.84 -15.71 -28.06
C ASN A 8 36.66 -14.72 -29.21
N ASN A 9 36.04 -13.58 -28.95
CA ASN A 9 36.36 -12.34 -29.65
C ASN A 9 36.36 -11.19 -28.64
N SER A 10 37.57 -10.73 -28.37
CA SER A 10 37.89 -9.43 -27.81
C SER A 10 37.56 -8.37 -28.85
N LEU A 11 36.80 -7.34 -28.47
CA LEU A 11 36.91 -5.99 -28.99
C LEU A 11 36.45 -5.03 -27.88
N ASP A 12 37.40 -4.25 -27.39
CA ASP A 12 37.16 -3.03 -26.64
C ASP A 12 36.22 -2.11 -27.43
N ASP A 13 35.11 -1.68 -26.84
CA ASP A 13 34.64 -0.32 -27.09
C ASP A 13 33.89 0.26 -25.90
N ARG A 14 34.05 1.56 -25.75
CA ARG A 14 33.94 2.33 -24.52
C ARG A 14 32.52 2.43 -23.98
N PHE A 15 32.38 2.30 -22.65
CA PHE A 15 31.19 2.72 -21.92
C PHE A 15 30.92 4.22 -22.15
N PRO A 16 29.67 4.64 -22.47
CA PRO A 16 29.30 6.03 -22.32
C PRO A 16 29.16 6.38 -20.84
N SER A 17 29.75 7.50 -20.45
CA SER A 17 29.69 8.06 -19.11
C SER A 17 28.26 8.43 -18.70
N SER A 18 27.92 8.16 -17.44
CA SER A 18 26.69 8.56 -16.78
C SER A 18 26.42 10.06 -16.94
N PRO A 19 25.18 10.51 -17.22
CA PRO A 19 24.85 11.92 -17.12
C PRO A 19 24.81 12.32 -15.63
N GLN A 20 25.81 13.10 -15.20
CA GLN A 20 25.65 14.03 -14.10
C GLN A 20 25.01 15.29 -14.65
N GLU A 21 23.78 15.61 -14.24
CA GLU A 21 23.32 16.99 -14.16
C GLU A 21 22.57 17.21 -12.85
N ASP A 22 23.25 17.96 -12.00
CA ASP A 22 22.75 18.70 -10.86
C ASP A 22 21.92 19.88 -11.37
N LEU A 23 20.60 19.83 -11.18
CA LEU A 23 19.73 21.00 -11.30
C LEU A 23 18.60 20.93 -10.26
N GLY A 24 18.70 21.82 -9.28
CA GLY A 24 17.55 22.55 -8.78
C GLY A 24 16.61 21.76 -7.86
N SER A 25 16.97 21.76 -6.58
CA SER A 25 16.04 21.62 -5.45
C SER A 25 14.74 22.40 -5.68
N GLN A 26 13.65 21.71 -6.04
CA GLN A 26 12.29 22.19 -5.80
C GLN A 26 11.60 21.25 -4.82
N ARG A 27 11.97 21.46 -3.56
CA ARG A 27 11.23 20.99 -2.39
C ARG A 27 9.82 21.57 -2.48
N LEU A 28 8.85 20.78 -2.97
CA LEU A 28 7.44 21.16 -2.94
C LEU A 28 7.01 21.29 -1.46
N SER A 29 7.00 22.53 -0.99
CA SER A 29 6.59 22.91 0.35
C SER A 29 5.07 22.79 0.46
N TRP A 30 4.62 21.73 1.14
CA TRP A 30 3.22 21.50 1.49
C TRP A 30 2.58 22.63 2.33
N GLY A 31 3.37 23.59 2.83
CA GLY A 31 2.86 24.79 3.51
C GLY A 31 1.94 25.66 2.62
N ASN A 32 2.18 25.69 1.31
CA ASN A 32 1.39 26.51 0.38
C ASN A 32 0.03 25.89 0.04
N LEU A 33 -0.13 24.56 0.15
CA LEU A 33 -1.40 23.88 -0.12
C LEU A 33 -2.39 24.02 1.05
N VAL A 34 -1.90 24.03 2.29
CA VAL A 34 -2.74 24.26 3.48
C VAL A 34 -3.31 25.68 3.49
N GLN A 35 -2.54 26.68 3.05
CA GLN A 35 -3.02 28.05 2.90
C GLN A 35 -4.11 28.19 1.82
N LYS A 36 -4.01 27.46 0.71
CA LYS A 36 -5.05 27.46 -0.34
C LYS A 36 -6.37 26.86 0.14
N LEU A 37 -6.34 25.81 0.96
CA LEU A 37 -7.56 25.20 1.52
C LEU A 37 -8.28 26.14 2.51
N THR A 38 -7.55 26.98 3.26
CA THR A 38 -8.18 27.97 4.15
C THR A 38 -8.83 29.14 3.39
N VAL A 39 -8.31 29.51 2.21
CA VAL A 39 -8.91 30.54 1.34
C VAL A 39 -10.21 30.04 0.71
N ILE A 40 -10.25 28.78 0.25
CA ILE A 40 -11.46 28.19 -0.35
C ILE A 40 -12.59 28.08 0.68
N LYS A 41 -12.28 27.72 1.94
CA LYS A 41 -13.28 27.68 3.02
C LYS A 41 -13.91 29.07 3.30
N ARG A 42 -13.14 30.16 3.15
CA ARG A 42 -13.66 31.53 3.34
C ARG A 42 -14.55 31.99 2.18
N ILE A 43 -14.31 31.51 0.96
CA ILE A 43 -15.11 31.85 -0.23
C ILE A 43 -16.48 31.17 -0.16
N ASN A 44 -16.53 29.89 0.25
CA ASN A 44 -17.80 29.16 0.41
C ASN A 44 -18.69 29.75 1.51
N GLN A 45 -18.10 30.35 2.55
CA GLN A 45 -18.87 31.02 3.61
C GLN A 45 -19.52 32.35 3.15
N ARG A 46 -19.12 32.93 2.01
CA ARG A 46 -19.65 34.21 1.48
C ARG A 46 -20.68 34.07 0.37
N LEU A 47 -20.96 32.85 -0.09
CA LEU A 47 -21.94 32.56 -1.15
C LEU A 47 -23.27 32.00 -0.62
N ALA A 48 -23.41 31.83 0.69
CA ALA A 48 -24.62 31.30 1.34
C ALA A 48 -25.68 32.35 1.69
N ASP A 49 -25.55 33.60 1.21
CA ASP A 49 -26.55 34.65 1.35
C ASP A 49 -26.72 35.38 0.01
N LYS A 50 -27.66 34.91 -0.84
CA LYS A 50 -28.52 35.77 -1.67
C LYS A 50 -29.54 34.98 -2.49
N ASP A 51 -30.77 35.47 -2.38
CA ASP A 51 -32.05 34.99 -2.89
C ASP A 51 -32.21 34.82 -4.42
N HIS A 52 -33.18 33.96 -4.73
CA HIS A 52 -34.16 33.96 -5.83
C HIS A 52 -33.81 34.61 -7.18
N ARG A 53 -33.88 33.79 -8.25
CA ARG A 53 -34.91 33.94 -9.30
C ARG A 53 -35.06 32.68 -10.17
N SER A 54 -36.32 32.43 -10.50
CA SER A 54 -36.86 31.43 -11.42
C SER A 54 -36.40 31.62 -12.87
N TRP A 55 -36.18 30.51 -13.59
CA TRP A 55 -36.51 30.41 -15.02
C TRP A 55 -36.74 28.94 -15.41
N ASN A 56 -37.95 28.65 -15.91
CA ASN A 56 -38.31 27.39 -16.57
C ASN A 56 -37.73 27.35 -18.00
N SER A 57 -37.36 26.18 -18.51
CA SER A 57 -37.95 25.58 -19.73
C SER A 57 -37.28 24.26 -20.09
N ASP A 58 -38.14 23.31 -20.46
CA ASP A 58 -37.87 22.01 -21.05
C ASP A 58 -36.99 22.10 -22.31
N THR A 59 -36.13 21.11 -22.52
CA THR A 59 -36.01 20.38 -23.80
C THR A 59 -35.01 19.22 -23.67
N GLY A 60 -35.43 18.02 -24.06
CA GLY A 60 -34.59 16.83 -24.07
C GLY A 60 -33.47 16.93 -25.10
N SER A 61 -32.29 16.45 -24.74
CA SER A 61 -31.22 16.18 -25.70
C SER A 61 -30.44 14.94 -25.30
N VAL A 62 -30.23 14.11 -26.32
CA VAL A 62 -29.60 12.80 -26.35
C VAL A 62 -28.14 12.83 -25.87
N THR A 63 -27.75 11.70 -25.31
CA THR A 63 -26.40 11.29 -24.90
C THR A 63 -25.31 11.76 -25.87
N ASP A 64 -24.42 12.63 -25.39
CA ASP A 64 -23.08 12.81 -25.95
C ASP A 64 -22.07 12.10 -25.04
N MET A 65 -21.75 10.87 -25.41
CA MET A 65 -20.69 10.04 -24.82
C MET A 65 -19.44 10.18 -25.70
N SER A 66 -18.79 11.35 -25.70
CA SER A 66 -17.56 11.49 -26.49
C SER A 66 -16.58 12.60 -26.06
N MET A 67 -16.25 12.75 -24.78
CA MET A 67 -14.97 13.37 -24.37
C MET A 67 -14.47 12.89 -23.01
N ILE A 68 -13.87 11.70 -22.97
CA ILE A 68 -12.91 11.33 -21.92
C ILE A 68 -11.51 11.59 -22.47
N SER A 69 -11.00 12.78 -22.16
CA SER A 69 -9.60 13.18 -22.35
C SER A 69 -8.70 12.27 -21.49
N GLU A 70 -7.68 11.67 -22.10
CA GLU A 70 -6.66 10.79 -21.52
C GLU A 70 -5.70 11.50 -20.56
N SER A 71 -6.20 12.40 -19.72
CA SER A 71 -5.38 13.21 -18.82
C SER A 71 -6.07 13.45 -17.49
N ASP A 72 -6.49 12.38 -16.81
CA ASP A 72 -6.57 12.40 -15.36
C ASP A 72 -6.47 10.99 -14.76
N SER A 73 -5.26 10.58 -14.41
CA SER A 73 -5.02 9.35 -13.64
C SER A 73 -5.54 9.43 -12.18
N GLY A 74 -6.32 10.47 -11.83
CA GLY A 74 -6.85 10.71 -10.49
C GLY A 74 -8.37 10.56 -10.31
N LEU A 75 -9.17 10.40 -11.37
CA LEU A 75 -10.64 10.52 -11.28
C LEU A 75 -11.44 9.22 -11.09
N PHE A 76 -10.78 8.06 -10.99
CA PHE A 76 -11.49 6.78 -10.76
C PHE A 76 -11.72 6.42 -9.29
N TYR A 77 -11.29 7.26 -8.34
CA TYR A 77 -11.61 7.05 -6.92
C TYR A 77 -12.93 7.69 -6.55
N SER A 78 -13.97 6.86 -6.41
CA SER A 78 -15.23 7.33 -5.85
C SER A 78 -15.04 7.66 -4.36
N PRO A 79 -15.66 8.73 -3.82
CA PRO A 79 -15.65 9.01 -2.37
C PRO A 79 -16.13 7.84 -1.51
N LEU A 80 -16.96 6.96 -2.09
CA LEU A 80 -17.41 5.74 -1.46
C LEU A 80 -16.24 4.76 -1.23
N GLU A 81 -15.35 4.60 -2.19
CA GLU A 81 -14.21 3.67 -2.10
C GLU A 81 -13.19 4.13 -1.05
N GLU A 82 -12.99 5.44 -0.91
CA GLU A 82 -12.16 6.01 0.16
C GLU A 82 -12.74 5.71 1.55
N SER A 83 -14.07 5.77 1.71
CA SER A 83 -14.74 5.44 2.98
C SER A 83 -14.61 3.95 3.33
N VAL A 84 -14.73 3.07 2.32
CA VAL A 84 -14.50 1.63 2.48
C VAL A 84 -13.05 1.37 2.89
N CYS A 85 -12.09 2.01 2.22
CA CYS A 85 -10.68 1.88 2.57
C CYS A 85 -10.39 2.34 4.00
N ALA A 86 -10.93 3.49 4.42
CA ALA A 86 -10.75 3.98 5.78
C ALA A 86 -11.29 2.99 6.82
N HIS A 87 -12.45 2.38 6.54
CA HIS A 87 -13.01 1.33 7.39
C HIS A 87 -12.13 0.08 7.41
N THR A 88 -11.67 -0.40 6.25
CA THR A 88 -10.78 -1.56 6.16
C THR A 88 -9.46 -1.35 6.91
N VAL A 89 -8.85 -0.16 6.81
CA VAL A 89 -7.63 0.17 7.56
C VAL A 89 -7.90 0.18 9.06
N LYS A 90 -9.07 0.68 9.49
CA LYS A 90 -9.49 0.62 10.89
C LYS A 90 -9.64 -0.83 11.37
N THR A 91 -10.26 -1.71 10.58
CA THR A 91 -10.35 -3.15 10.88
C THR A 91 -8.97 -3.77 11.00
N ILE A 92 -8.04 -3.49 10.08
CA ILE A 92 -6.65 -3.99 10.16
C ILE A 92 -5.98 -3.58 11.49
N VAL A 93 -6.19 -2.33 11.95
CA VAL A 93 -5.65 -1.87 13.23
C VAL A 93 -6.26 -2.63 14.41
N GLU A 94 -7.58 -2.85 14.39
CA GLU A 94 -8.30 -3.63 15.40
C GLU A 94 -7.81 -5.09 15.43
N SER A 95 -7.70 -5.74 14.27
CA SER A 95 -7.16 -7.10 14.12
C SER A 95 -5.76 -7.23 14.71
N LEU A 96 -4.86 -6.28 14.45
CA LEU A 96 -3.50 -6.30 15.00
C LEU A 96 -3.49 -6.07 16.51
N SER A 97 -4.36 -5.19 17.01
CA SER A 97 -4.51 -4.93 18.43
C SER A 97 -4.98 -6.20 19.16
N ASP A 98 -6.00 -6.88 18.64
CA ASP A 98 -6.55 -8.09 19.25
C ASP A 98 -5.57 -9.27 19.19
N ALA A 99 -4.75 -9.31 18.14
CA ALA A 99 -3.69 -10.29 17.96
C ALA A 99 -2.42 -10.04 18.80
N THR A 100 -2.31 -8.88 19.46
CA THR A 100 -1.10 -8.45 20.19
C THR A 100 -0.67 -9.46 21.25
N ASP A 101 -1.62 -9.93 22.07
CA ASP A 101 -1.36 -10.82 23.20
C ASP A 101 -1.35 -12.31 22.81
N THR A 102 -2.04 -12.68 21.73
CA THR A 102 -2.29 -14.08 21.35
C THR A 102 -1.34 -14.57 20.27
N VAL A 103 -1.28 -13.86 19.14
CA VAL A 103 -0.59 -14.26 17.92
C VAL A 103 0.80 -13.62 17.83
N LEU A 104 0.88 -12.33 18.15
CA LEU A 104 2.13 -11.55 18.08
C LEU A 104 2.96 -11.64 19.37
N CYS A 105 2.37 -12.12 20.47
CA CYS A 105 3.04 -12.35 21.75
C CYS A 105 3.90 -11.15 22.22
N CYS A 106 3.39 -9.93 22.04
CA CYS A 106 4.07 -8.67 22.40
C CYS A 106 3.28 -7.90 23.47
N SER A 107 3.93 -7.03 24.26
CA SER A 107 3.25 -6.21 25.29
C SER A 107 2.62 -4.95 24.71
N LYS A 108 3.20 -4.47 23.62
CA LYS A 108 2.87 -3.18 23.03
C LYS A 108 3.15 -3.26 21.55
N LEU A 109 2.12 -3.01 20.76
CA LEU A 109 2.24 -2.81 19.32
C LEU A 109 2.36 -1.31 19.01
N VAL A 110 3.28 -0.95 18.11
CA VAL A 110 3.44 0.43 17.62
C VAL A 110 3.26 0.45 16.11
N LEU A 111 2.21 1.14 15.67
CA LEU A 111 1.84 1.32 14.27
C LEU A 111 2.19 2.76 13.84
N PRO A 112 3.15 2.97 12.92
CA PRO A 112 3.43 4.31 12.40
C PRO A 112 2.26 4.83 11.54
N ASP A 113 1.83 6.09 11.72
CA ASP A 113 0.80 6.69 10.85
C ASP A 113 1.13 6.60 9.34
N PRO A 114 2.40 6.79 8.89
CA PRO A 114 2.73 6.61 7.48
C PRO A 114 2.53 5.19 6.98
N LEU A 115 2.65 4.16 7.84
CA LEU A 115 2.35 2.78 7.46
C LEU A 115 0.87 2.64 7.10
N LEU A 116 -0.02 3.11 7.98
CA LEU A 116 -1.47 3.00 7.78
C LEU A 116 -1.93 3.77 6.53
N HIS A 117 -1.37 4.95 6.32
CA HIS A 117 -1.62 5.75 5.12
C HIS A 117 -1.18 5.03 3.84
N ASN A 118 0.02 4.44 3.84
CA ASN A 118 0.55 3.74 2.68
C ASN A 118 -0.23 2.44 2.40
N ILE A 119 -0.67 1.72 3.44
CA ILE A 119 -1.54 0.55 3.29
C ILE A 119 -2.83 0.96 2.57
N GLY A 120 -3.52 2.00 3.04
CA GLY A 120 -4.76 2.43 2.40
C GLY A 120 -4.59 2.77 0.93
N ARG A 121 -3.55 3.54 0.59
CA ARG A 121 -3.23 3.87 -0.82
C ARG A 121 -2.96 2.64 -1.68
N GLU A 122 -2.24 1.66 -1.14
CA GLU A 122 -1.90 0.44 -1.88
C GLU A 122 -3.11 -0.47 -2.07
N LEU A 123 -3.97 -0.61 -1.05
CA LEU A 123 -5.22 -1.38 -1.14
C LEU A 123 -6.11 -0.84 -2.26
N LEU A 124 -6.30 0.48 -2.26
CA LEU A 124 -7.01 1.21 -3.29
C LEU A 124 -6.37 0.99 -4.67
N HIS A 125 -5.05 1.15 -4.78
CA HIS A 125 -4.32 0.99 -6.05
C HIS A 125 -4.50 -0.42 -6.64
N LEU A 126 -4.34 -1.46 -5.81
CA LEU A 126 -4.48 -2.85 -6.25
C LEU A 126 -5.92 -3.20 -6.65
N ALA A 127 -6.91 -2.57 -6.00
CA ALA A 127 -8.32 -2.81 -6.23
C ALA A 127 -8.90 -2.06 -7.45
N ALA A 128 -8.26 -0.98 -7.90
CA ALA A 128 -8.78 -0.12 -8.97
C ALA A 128 -9.07 -0.86 -10.30
N SER A 129 -8.38 -1.97 -10.56
CA SER A 129 -8.58 -2.79 -11.77
C SER A 129 -9.51 -4.00 -11.55
N GLU A 130 -10.11 -4.12 -10.36
CA GLU A 130 -10.89 -5.30 -9.98
C GLU A 130 -12.39 -5.00 -9.98
N PRO A 131 -13.22 -5.99 -10.34
CA PRO A 131 -14.66 -5.84 -10.21
C PRO A 131 -15.04 -5.60 -8.75
N CYS A 132 -15.97 -4.67 -8.54
CA CYS A 132 -16.42 -4.19 -7.22
C CYS A 132 -15.36 -3.42 -6.41
N GLY A 133 -14.20 -3.09 -7.00
CA GLY A 133 -13.13 -2.35 -6.33
C GLY A 133 -12.71 -3.04 -5.03
N LEU A 134 -12.36 -2.24 -4.02
CA LEU A 134 -11.87 -2.80 -2.74
C LEU A 134 -12.88 -3.72 -2.04
N LYS A 135 -14.19 -3.52 -2.25
CA LYS A 135 -15.24 -4.37 -1.65
C LYS A 135 -15.18 -5.83 -2.12
N GLY A 136 -14.61 -6.08 -3.29
CA GLY A 136 -14.40 -7.43 -3.82
C GLY A 136 -13.19 -8.16 -3.21
N ALA A 137 -12.46 -7.54 -2.30
CA ALA A 137 -11.26 -8.12 -1.71
C ALA A 137 -11.58 -9.02 -0.51
N ILE A 138 -10.82 -10.11 -0.43
CA ILE A 138 -10.48 -10.76 0.84
C ILE A 138 -8.99 -10.48 1.14
N ILE A 139 -8.66 -10.15 2.38
CA ILE A 139 -7.33 -9.72 2.79
C ILE A 139 -6.77 -10.73 3.81
N ASP A 140 -5.68 -11.41 3.48
CA ASP A 140 -4.88 -12.15 4.46
C ASP A 140 -3.87 -11.20 5.10
N LEU A 141 -4.08 -10.88 6.37
CA LEU A 141 -3.18 -10.04 7.14
C LEU A 141 -2.13 -10.90 7.83
N CYS A 142 -0.86 -10.62 7.53
CA CYS A 142 0.29 -11.35 8.05
C CYS A 142 1.32 -10.40 8.65
N VAL A 143 2.06 -10.86 9.65
CA VAL A 143 3.21 -10.16 10.23
C VAL A 143 4.44 -11.07 10.14
N GLU A 144 5.53 -10.57 9.57
CA GLU A 144 6.83 -11.28 9.62
C GLU A 144 7.28 -11.42 11.08
N GLN A 145 7.59 -12.64 11.51
CA GLN A 145 8.16 -12.93 12.84
C GLN A 145 9.51 -13.64 12.69
N GLY A 146 10.35 -13.53 13.73
CA GLY A 146 11.63 -14.25 13.80
C GLY A 146 12.83 -13.53 13.18
N ASP A 147 14.03 -14.05 13.51
CA ASP A 147 15.32 -13.54 13.02
C ASP A 147 15.63 -13.99 11.58
N GLN A 148 14.85 -14.93 11.04
CA GLN A 148 15.01 -15.44 9.68
C GLN A 148 13.99 -14.77 8.76
N GLN A 149 14.46 -14.15 7.68
CA GLN A 149 13.61 -13.59 6.64
C GLN A 149 12.67 -14.69 6.09
N GLY A 150 11.36 -14.53 6.32
CA GLY A 150 10.33 -15.33 5.65
C GLY A 150 9.38 -16.13 6.54
N GLU A 151 9.57 -16.17 7.86
CA GLU A 151 8.55 -16.75 8.74
C GLU A 151 7.38 -15.75 8.89
N LEU A 152 6.20 -16.18 8.41
CA LEU A 152 4.99 -15.37 8.39
C LEU A 152 4.02 -15.87 9.45
N CYS A 153 3.55 -14.94 10.28
CA CYS A 153 2.48 -15.18 11.22
C CYS A 153 1.17 -14.65 10.65
N SER A 154 0.19 -15.52 10.41
CA SER A 154 -1.15 -15.13 9.98
C SER A 154 -1.92 -14.54 11.15
N VAL A 155 -2.39 -13.31 11.00
CA VAL A 155 -3.14 -12.56 12.01
C VAL A 155 -4.64 -12.81 11.84
N GLU A 156 -5.16 -12.47 10.67
CA GLU A 156 -6.59 -12.57 10.38
C GLU A 156 -6.82 -12.61 8.85
N GLN A 157 -7.93 -13.20 8.44
CA GLN A 157 -8.45 -13.08 7.08
C GLN A 157 -9.70 -12.20 7.10
N ILE A 158 -9.63 -11.05 6.43
CA ILE A 158 -10.66 -10.00 6.46
C ILE A 158 -11.38 -9.97 5.11
N ALA A 159 -12.67 -10.31 5.09
CA ALA A 159 -13.52 -10.01 3.93
C ALA A 159 -13.96 -8.54 4.00
N VAL A 160 -13.69 -7.75 2.96
CA VAL A 160 -13.99 -6.30 3.00
C VAL A 160 -15.49 -6.01 3.00
N ASP A 161 -16.28 -6.78 2.24
CA ASP A 161 -17.74 -6.71 2.25
C ASP A 161 -18.32 -8.12 2.34
N HIS A 162 -18.96 -8.44 3.47
CA HIS A 162 -19.56 -9.76 3.70
C HIS A 162 -20.77 -10.06 2.80
N ASN A 163 -21.34 -9.05 2.14
CA ASN A 163 -22.46 -9.22 1.23
C ASN A 163 -22.02 -9.53 -0.20
N LEU A 164 -20.71 -9.49 -0.47
CA LEU A 164 -20.15 -9.81 -1.78
C LEU A 164 -19.34 -11.10 -1.72
N VAL A 165 -19.35 -11.83 -2.83
CA VAL A 165 -18.40 -12.92 -3.04
C VAL A 165 -17.06 -12.28 -3.43
N PRO A 166 -15.95 -12.55 -2.72
CA PRO A 166 -14.65 -11.99 -3.06
C PRO A 166 -14.22 -12.41 -4.47
N THR A 167 -13.66 -11.48 -5.24
CA THR A 167 -13.22 -11.69 -6.63
C THR A 167 -11.69 -11.76 -6.73
N PHE A 168 -10.99 -11.22 -5.74
CA PHE A 168 -9.53 -11.28 -5.63
C PHE A 168 -9.09 -11.35 -4.17
N HIS A 169 -7.87 -11.81 -4.00
CA HIS A 169 -7.20 -11.97 -2.73
C HIS A 169 -6.04 -10.97 -2.64
N LEU A 170 -5.92 -10.30 -1.51
CA LEU A 170 -4.75 -9.52 -1.14
C LEU A 170 -4.04 -10.19 0.03
N THR A 171 -2.75 -10.50 -0.11
CA THR A 171 -1.91 -10.87 1.03
C THR A 171 -1.14 -9.64 1.48
N LEU A 172 -1.46 -9.13 2.66
CA LEU A 172 -0.82 -7.96 3.27
C LEU A 172 0.19 -8.43 4.32
N VAL A 173 1.48 -8.30 4.03
CA VAL A 173 2.58 -8.70 4.89
C VAL A 173 3.23 -7.47 5.53
N LEU A 174 3.00 -7.30 6.82
CA LEU A 174 3.62 -6.26 7.63
C LEU A 174 4.94 -6.76 8.22
N ARG A 175 5.90 -5.85 8.40
CA ARG A 175 7.25 -6.20 8.83
C ARG A 175 7.59 -5.47 10.11
N PRO A 176 8.21 -6.13 11.11
CA PRO A 176 8.79 -5.44 12.24
C PRO A 176 9.83 -4.41 11.79
N GLU A 177 9.95 -3.31 12.52
CA GLU A 177 11.04 -2.37 12.34
C GLU A 177 12.34 -3.03 12.79
N VAL A 178 13.16 -3.45 11.83
CA VAL A 178 14.47 -3.99 12.12
C VAL A 178 15.38 -2.82 12.50
N GLY A 179 15.69 -2.68 13.78
CA GLY A 179 16.69 -1.72 14.24
C GLY A 179 18.02 -2.00 13.52
N GLY A 180 18.45 -1.12 12.64
CA GLY A 180 19.66 -1.30 11.84
C GLY A 180 20.87 -1.61 12.73
N LEU A 181 21.72 -2.56 12.31
CA LEU A 181 23.00 -3.02 12.92
C LEU A 181 23.03 -3.36 14.43
N TRP A 182 22.06 -2.94 15.24
CA TRP A 182 21.96 -3.17 16.68
C TRP A 182 21.94 -4.66 17.08
N PRO A 183 21.35 -5.59 16.29
CA PRO A 183 21.45 -7.03 16.57
C PRO A 183 22.90 -7.55 16.54
N LYS A 184 23.77 -6.95 15.71
CA LYS A 184 25.18 -7.36 15.60
C LYS A 184 26.04 -6.74 16.70
N VAL A 185 25.69 -5.54 17.14
CA VAL A 185 26.43 -4.78 18.16
C VAL A 185 26.19 -5.32 19.58
N GLN A 186 25.02 -5.93 19.85
CA GLN A 186 24.79 -6.69 21.09
C GLN A 186 25.83 -7.81 21.31
N ARG A 187 26.40 -8.37 20.25
CA ARG A 187 27.49 -9.37 20.35
C ARG A 187 28.84 -8.77 20.72
N LEU A 188 29.05 -7.47 20.47
CA LEU A 188 30.33 -6.80 20.69
C LEU A 188 30.41 -6.10 22.06
N PHE A 189 29.28 -5.74 22.66
CA PHE A 189 29.21 -5.08 23.98
C PHE A 189 28.67 -5.98 25.11
N GLY A 190 28.32 -7.23 24.81
CA GLY A 190 27.79 -8.21 25.77
C GLY A 190 28.87 -8.88 26.64
N GLY A 191 29.51 -8.12 27.53
CA GLY A 191 30.33 -8.67 28.60
C GLY A 191 29.49 -9.54 29.55
N ARG A 192 29.70 -10.86 29.50
CA ARG A 192 29.36 -11.85 30.54
C ARG A 192 27.98 -11.70 31.21
N LYS A 193 26.90 -11.83 30.45
CA LYS A 193 25.74 -12.61 30.90
C LYS A 193 25.29 -13.47 29.74
N ALA A 194 25.58 -14.76 29.85
CA ALA A 194 24.94 -15.79 29.05
C ALA A 194 23.44 -15.74 29.36
N VAL A 195 22.69 -15.02 28.53
CA VAL A 195 21.27 -15.28 28.34
C VAL A 195 21.25 -16.21 27.15
N SER A 196 21.00 -17.49 27.42
CA SER A 196 20.51 -18.42 26.41
C SER A 196 19.38 -17.75 25.61
N PRO A 197 19.07 -18.16 24.37
CA PRO A 197 17.83 -17.74 23.69
C PRO A 197 16.60 -18.43 24.33
N GLN A 198 16.62 -18.60 25.65
CA GLN A 198 15.46 -18.89 26.46
C GLN A 198 14.59 -17.64 26.36
N ARG A 199 13.53 -17.74 25.54
CA ARG A 199 12.30 -16.93 25.59
C ARG A 199 12.40 -15.86 26.65
N GLN A 200 12.80 -14.65 26.26
CA GLN A 200 12.75 -13.51 27.16
C GLN A 200 11.30 -13.41 27.61
N SER A 201 11.05 -13.86 28.85
CA SER A 201 9.76 -13.90 29.53
C SER A 201 9.28 -12.49 29.90
N GLY A 202 9.74 -11.46 29.18
CA GLY A 202 9.27 -10.09 29.23
C GLY A 202 8.65 -9.77 27.89
N ARG A 203 7.32 -9.62 27.87
CA ARG A 203 6.56 -9.18 26.70
C ARG A 203 7.26 -7.96 26.06
N HIS A 204 7.74 -8.09 24.82
CA HIS A 204 8.53 -7.08 24.12
C HIS A 204 7.63 -6.06 23.41
N THR A 205 8.14 -4.85 23.12
CA THR A 205 7.44 -3.89 22.26
C THR A 205 7.72 -4.22 20.79
N LEU A 206 6.67 -4.47 20.00
CA LEU A 206 6.74 -4.69 18.57
C LEU A 206 6.39 -3.39 17.84
N ARG A 207 7.36 -2.78 17.16
CA ARG A 207 7.11 -1.64 16.27
C ARG A 207 7.14 -2.11 14.83
N LEU A 208 6.13 -1.76 14.04
CA LEU A 208 6.10 -2.10 12.62
C LEU A 208 6.88 -1.07 11.79
N SER A 209 7.52 -1.55 10.73
CA SER A 209 8.15 -0.76 9.70
C SER A 209 7.11 -0.06 8.84
N THR A 210 7.45 1.10 8.26
CA THR A 210 6.60 1.76 7.26
C THR A 210 6.55 1.03 5.92
N GLY A 211 7.48 0.10 5.69
CA GLY A 211 7.51 -0.72 4.48
C GLY A 211 6.86 -2.08 4.71
N PHE A 212 5.95 -2.45 3.81
CA PHE A 212 5.20 -3.70 3.82
C PHE A 212 5.22 -4.32 2.41
N ARG A 213 4.61 -5.50 2.26
CA ARG A 213 4.35 -6.12 0.95
C ARG A 213 2.85 -6.35 0.80
N ALA A 214 2.30 -6.01 -0.35
CA ALA A 214 0.92 -6.35 -0.73
C ALA A 214 0.97 -7.16 -2.03
N ILE A 215 0.33 -8.32 -2.04
CA ILE A 215 0.32 -9.21 -3.19
C ILE A 215 -1.13 -9.47 -3.59
N LYS A 216 -1.49 -9.13 -4.83
CA LYS A 216 -2.82 -9.40 -5.39
C LYS A 216 -2.83 -10.70 -6.18
N ARG A 217 -3.88 -11.51 -5.99
CA ARG A 217 -4.19 -12.70 -6.80
C ARG A 217 -5.68 -12.71 -7.15
N LYS A 218 -6.02 -12.82 -8.44
CA LYS A 218 -7.42 -13.02 -8.85
C LYS A 218 -7.90 -14.40 -8.41
N LEU A 219 -9.11 -14.48 -7.86
CA LEU A 219 -9.70 -15.76 -7.44
C LEU A 219 -10.37 -16.49 -8.61
N TYR A 220 -10.83 -15.73 -9.60
CA TYR A 220 -11.46 -16.25 -10.80
C TYR A 220 -10.80 -15.57 -12.00
N SER A 221 -9.97 -16.31 -12.73
CA SER A 221 -9.40 -15.85 -14.00
C SER A 221 -9.65 -16.91 -15.06
N SER A 222 -10.44 -16.55 -16.07
CA SER A 222 -10.62 -17.35 -17.29
C SER A 222 -9.44 -17.10 -18.23
N GLY A 223 -8.26 -17.59 -17.86
CA GLY A 223 -7.11 -17.57 -18.76
C GLY A 223 -7.28 -18.66 -19.81
N GLU A 224 -8.11 -18.44 -20.83
CA GLU A 224 -7.95 -19.17 -22.08
C GLU A 224 -6.77 -18.51 -22.81
N LEU A 225 -5.68 -19.27 -22.99
CA LEU A 225 -4.54 -18.83 -23.78
C LEU A 225 -5.04 -18.65 -25.22
N LEU A 226 -5.35 -17.42 -25.61
CA LEU A 226 -5.48 -17.08 -27.03
C LEU A 226 -4.07 -17.16 -27.63
N VAL A 227 -3.73 -18.31 -28.20
CA VAL A 227 -2.58 -18.46 -29.09
C VAL A 227 -3.01 -17.85 -30.41
N GLU A 228 -2.65 -16.58 -30.62
CA GLU A 228 -2.73 -15.95 -31.94
C GLU A 228 -1.46 -16.34 -32.70
N GLU A 229 -1.56 -17.35 -33.57
CA GLU A 229 -0.52 -17.62 -34.55
C GLU A 229 -0.49 -16.47 -35.57
N CYS A 230 0.60 -15.70 -35.57
CA CYS A 230 1.01 -14.87 -36.70
C CYS A 230 2.10 -15.57 -37.50
#